data_AF-A0A956AN94-F1
#
_entry.id   AF-A0A956AN94-F1
#
_cell.length_a   1.000
_cell.length_b   1.000
_cell.length_c   1.000
_cell.angle_alpha   90.00
_cell.angle_beta   90.00
_cell.angle_gamma   90.00
#
_symmetry.space_group_name_H-M   'P 1'
#
loop_
_entity.id
_entity.type
_entity.pdbx_description
1 polymer ?
#
loop_
_entity_poly.entity_id
_entity_poly.type
_entity_poly.pdbx_seq_one_letter_code
_entity_poly.pdbx_strand_id
1 'polypeptide(L)'
;MPLPKAAALAFAAYTATSLLVGESFPFSPFAMYSHIVMEPVAVPAFVAGGEAARPEDFGCFEGVDAELVKPPSGVPYSSQYVWQAWRLRVVSEQEHPSGRAADVPVEFGHAILRRDAEGRPVLDPPVVLTRGLACRR
;
A
#
# COMPACT_ATOMS: atom_id res chain seq x y z
N MET A 1 -27.97 -17.29 -14.74
CA MET A 1 -27.78 -18.34 -13.71
C MET A 1 -27.40 -17.65 -12.41
N PRO A 2 -28.15 -17.83 -11.31
CA PRO A 2 -27.84 -17.16 -10.05
C PRO A 2 -26.53 -17.74 -9.49
N LEU A 3 -25.59 -16.86 -9.11
CA LEU A 3 -24.37 -17.25 -8.40
C LEU A 3 -24.76 -18.05 -7.14
N PRO A 4 -24.15 -19.21 -6.87
CA PRO A 4 -24.47 -19.99 -5.68
C PRO A 4 -24.22 -19.12 -4.45
N LYS A 5 -25.14 -19.12 -3.47
CA LYS A 5 -25.10 -18.25 -2.27
C LYS A 5 -23.73 -18.23 -1.57
N ALA A 6 -22.97 -19.33 -1.65
CA ALA A 6 -21.60 -19.44 -1.16
C ALA A 6 -20.61 -18.50 -1.87
N ALA A 7 -20.73 -18.32 -3.18
CA ALA A 7 -19.88 -17.40 -3.95
C ALA A 7 -20.15 -15.94 -3.59
N ALA A 8 -21.41 -15.57 -3.35
CA ALA A 8 -21.76 -14.23 -2.91
C ALA A 8 -21.26 -13.93 -1.48
N LEU A 9 -21.32 -14.92 -0.59
CA LEU A 9 -20.78 -14.83 0.77
C LEU A 9 -19.24 -14.74 0.77
N ALA A 10 -18.57 -15.56 -0.04
CA ALA A 10 -17.12 -15.50 -0.20
C ALA A 10 -16.67 -14.16 -0.77
N PHE A 11 -17.39 -13.63 -1.76
CA PHE A 11 -17.15 -12.31 -2.33
C PHE A 11 -17.31 -11.20 -1.28
N ALA A 12 -18.40 -11.20 -0.53
CA ALA A 12 -18.64 -10.18 0.50
C ALA A 12 -17.59 -10.22 1.62
N ALA A 13 -17.21 -11.41 2.08
CA ALA A 13 -16.16 -11.58 3.08
C ALA A 13 -14.79 -11.10 2.56
N TYR A 14 -14.48 -11.44 1.31
CA TYR A 14 -13.25 -11.00 0.66
C TYR A 14 -13.21 -9.48 0.47
N THR A 15 -14.29 -8.87 -0.05
CA THR A 15 -14.38 -7.40 -0.21
C THR A 15 -14.28 -6.67 1.13
N ALA A 16 -14.97 -7.14 2.17
CA ALA A 16 -14.87 -6.55 3.51
C ALA A 16 -13.44 -6.64 4.06
N THR A 17 -12.76 -7.76 3.83
CA THR A 17 -11.37 -7.96 4.24
C THR A 17 -10.44 -7.04 3.44
N SER A 18 -10.51 -7.03 2.11
CA SER A 18 -9.70 -6.16 1.25
C SER A 18 -9.88 -4.67 1.58
N LEU A 19 -11.10 -4.22 1.92
CA LEU A 19 -11.34 -2.85 2.39
C LEU A 19 -10.69 -2.58 3.76
N LEU A 20 -10.73 -3.55 4.69
CA LEU A 20 -10.06 -3.45 5.99
C LEU A 20 -8.53 -3.42 5.87
N VAL A 21 -7.97 -4.13 4.90
CA VAL A 21 -6.50 -4.16 4.66
C VAL A 21 -6.06 -3.03 3.70
N GLY A 22 -6.98 -2.25 3.15
CA GLY A 22 -6.67 -1.17 2.21
C GLY A 22 -6.15 -1.63 0.84
N GLU A 23 -6.50 -2.84 0.40
CA GLU A 23 -6.11 -3.34 -0.93
C GLU A 23 -6.84 -2.57 -2.04
N SER A 24 -6.08 -1.82 -2.85
CA SER A 24 -6.60 -1.10 -4.02
C SER A 24 -6.99 -2.03 -5.20
N PHE A 25 -6.65 -3.32 -5.16
CA PHE A 25 -6.83 -4.26 -6.28
C PHE A 25 -7.45 -5.61 -5.85
N PRO A 26 -8.77 -5.66 -5.58
CA PRO A 26 -9.46 -6.87 -5.11
C PRO A 26 -9.67 -7.96 -6.20
N PHE A 27 -9.24 -7.74 -7.45
CA PHE A 27 -9.41 -8.70 -8.55
C PHE A 27 -8.14 -8.94 -9.34
N SER A 28 -6.99 -8.85 -8.66
CA SER A 28 -5.75 -9.35 -9.25
C SER A 28 -5.91 -10.85 -9.52
N PRO A 29 -5.50 -11.39 -10.69
CA PRO A 29 -5.54 -12.84 -10.97
C PRO A 29 -4.78 -13.69 -9.93
N PHE A 30 -3.97 -13.05 -9.08
CA PHE A 30 -3.26 -13.67 -7.97
C PHE A 30 -4.08 -13.77 -6.66
N ALA A 31 -5.20 -13.06 -6.55
CA ALA A 31 -6.15 -13.18 -5.43
C ALA A 31 -6.81 -14.57 -5.37
N MET A 32 -6.92 -15.27 -6.51
CA MET A 32 -7.38 -16.66 -6.55
C MET A 32 -6.39 -17.66 -5.90
N TYR A 33 -5.14 -17.26 -5.69
CA TYR A 33 -4.08 -18.10 -5.12
C TYR A 33 -3.63 -17.63 -3.74
N SER A 34 -4.32 -16.64 -3.14
CA SER A 34 -4.00 -16.22 -1.78
C SER A 34 -4.52 -17.26 -0.78
N HIS A 35 -3.63 -18.17 -0.41
CA HIS A 35 -3.80 -18.89 0.85
C HIS A 35 -3.64 -17.86 1.97
N ILE A 36 -4.58 -17.83 2.93
CA ILE A 36 -4.44 -17.05 4.15
C ILE A 36 -3.34 -17.71 4.98
N VAL A 37 -2.09 -17.35 4.71
CA VAL A 37 -0.94 -17.78 5.51
C VAL A 37 -0.92 -16.89 6.76
N MET A 38 -0.93 -17.51 7.94
CA MET A 38 -0.90 -16.83 9.24
C MET A 38 0.49 -16.31 9.60
N GLU A 39 1.13 -15.58 8.69
CA GLU A 39 2.43 -14.96 8.93
C GLU A 39 2.28 -13.45 9.03
N PRO A 40 3.13 -12.76 9.82
CA PRO A 40 3.23 -11.31 9.75
C PRO A 40 3.52 -10.87 8.32
N VAL A 41 2.72 -9.95 7.79
CA VAL A 41 2.88 -9.45 6.41
C VAL A 41 3.30 -7.99 6.45
N ALA A 42 4.36 -7.65 5.73
CA ALA A 42 4.70 -6.26 5.46
C ALA A 42 3.71 -5.66 4.46
N VAL A 43 2.96 -4.66 4.92
CA VAL A 43 2.01 -3.90 4.10
C VAL A 43 2.63 -2.56 3.71
N PRO A 44 2.46 -2.09 2.46
CA PRO A 44 2.88 -0.76 2.06
C PRO A 44 2.28 0.31 2.98
N ALA A 45 3.09 1.25 3.43
CA ALA A 45 2.66 2.37 4.26
C ALA A 45 3.16 3.68 3.64
N PHE A 46 2.24 4.63 3.48
CA PHE A 46 2.55 5.97 3.02
C PHE A 46 1.90 6.98 3.96
N VAL A 47 2.71 7.94 4.42
CA VAL A 47 2.31 8.98 5.36
C VAL A 47 2.59 10.33 4.73
N ALA A 48 1.64 11.26 4.81
CA ALA A 48 1.79 12.63 4.38
C ALA A 48 1.32 13.58 5.48
N GLY A 49 2.15 14.54 5.88
CA GLY A 49 1.81 15.48 6.95
C GLY A 49 1.56 14.82 8.32
N GLY A 50 2.06 13.60 8.54
CA GLY A 50 1.81 12.81 9.75
C GLY A 50 0.55 11.94 9.71
N GLU A 51 -0.20 11.95 8.61
CA GLU A 51 -1.41 11.15 8.44
C GLU A 51 -1.26 10.10 7.34
N ALA A 52 -1.97 8.97 7.47
CA ALA A 52 -2.03 7.96 6.43
C ALA A 52 -2.67 8.53 5.16
N ALA A 53 -2.00 8.38 4.02
CA ALA A 53 -2.43 8.98 2.76
C ALA A 53 -2.16 8.02 1.59
N ARG A 54 -2.39 8.49 0.36
CA ARG A 54 -2.11 7.74 -0.87
C ARG A 54 -1.20 8.55 -1.79
N PRO A 55 -0.10 7.96 -2.35
CA PRO A 55 0.77 8.66 -3.29
C PRO A 55 0.03 9.20 -4.54
N GLU A 56 -1.11 8.62 -4.88
CA GLU A 56 -1.97 9.03 -5.99
C GLU A 56 -2.63 10.40 -5.78
N ASP A 57 -2.73 10.87 -4.54
CA ASP A 57 -3.32 12.16 -4.18
C ASP A 57 -2.36 13.35 -4.42
N PHE A 58 -1.09 13.06 -4.70
CA PHE A 58 -0.03 14.05 -4.86
C PHE A 58 0.40 14.21 -6.31
N GLY A 59 0.80 15.43 -6.68
CA GLY A 59 1.14 15.82 -8.04
C GLY A 59 2.64 15.87 -8.35
N CYS A 60 3.48 15.77 -7.33
CA CYS A 60 4.94 15.74 -7.47
C CYS A 60 5.59 15.18 -6.20
N PHE A 61 6.83 14.70 -6.33
CA PHE A 61 7.66 14.24 -5.21
C PHE A 61 9.08 14.82 -5.32
N GLU A 62 9.59 15.39 -4.23
CA GLU A 62 10.94 15.96 -4.14
C GLU A 62 11.72 15.31 -3.00
N GLY A 63 12.99 14.96 -3.23
CA GLY A 63 13.85 14.37 -2.21
C GLY A 63 13.54 12.91 -1.82
N VAL A 64 12.45 12.33 -2.33
CA VAL A 64 12.13 10.89 -2.18
C VAL A 64 13.09 10.07 -3.03
N ASP A 65 13.74 9.05 -2.47
CA ASP A 65 14.59 8.13 -3.23
C ASP A 65 13.77 6.94 -3.76
N ALA A 66 13.54 6.92 -5.08
CA ALA A 66 12.75 5.88 -5.74
C ALA A 66 13.37 4.47 -5.64
N GLU A 67 14.70 4.35 -5.49
CA GLU A 67 15.39 3.06 -5.38
C GLU A 67 15.19 2.41 -4.00
N LEU A 68 14.76 3.18 -3.01
CA LEU A 68 14.36 2.72 -1.69
C LEU A 68 12.87 2.35 -1.61
N VAL A 69 12.06 2.75 -2.59
CA VAL A 69 10.64 2.37 -2.69
C VAL A 69 10.53 0.96 -3.27
N LYS A 70 10.94 -0.03 -2.48
CA LYS A 70 10.93 -1.45 -2.86
C LYS A 70 10.40 -2.32 -1.73
N PRO A 71 9.74 -3.43 -2.06
CA PRO A 71 9.24 -4.34 -1.05
C PRO A 71 10.39 -4.97 -0.23
N PRO A 72 10.20 -5.22 1.07
CA PRO A 72 11.09 -6.13 1.81
C PRO A 72 10.99 -7.55 1.25
N SER A 73 11.95 -8.42 1.54
CA SER A 73 11.89 -9.82 1.10
C SER A 73 10.68 -10.54 1.68
N GLY A 74 10.04 -11.41 0.90
CA GLY A 74 8.98 -12.30 1.38
C GLY A 74 7.57 -11.72 1.42
N VAL A 75 7.34 -10.49 0.91
CA VAL A 75 5.96 -10.01 0.73
C VAL A 75 5.24 -10.74 -0.40
N PRO A 76 3.91 -10.95 -0.26
CA PRO A 76 3.08 -11.48 -1.33
C PRO A 76 3.23 -10.71 -2.64
N TYR A 77 3.15 -11.42 -3.76
CA TYR A 77 3.23 -10.81 -5.10
C TYR A 77 2.20 -9.71 -5.33
N SER A 78 0.99 -9.82 -4.75
CA SER A 78 -0.02 -8.76 -4.83
C SER A 78 0.46 -7.44 -4.22
N SER A 79 1.17 -7.51 -3.10
CA SER A 79 1.77 -6.34 -2.45
C SER A 79 2.95 -5.78 -3.25
N GLN A 80 3.76 -6.64 -3.90
CA GLN A 80 4.89 -6.22 -4.74
C GLN A 80 4.46 -5.28 -5.88
N TYR A 81 3.27 -5.50 -6.45
CA TYR A 81 2.72 -4.61 -7.48
C TYR A 81 2.47 -3.19 -6.96
N VAL A 82 1.97 -3.05 -5.73
CA VAL A 82 1.75 -1.73 -5.10
C VAL A 82 3.07 -0.97 -4.97
N TRP A 83 4.13 -1.64 -4.52
CA TRP A 83 5.47 -1.05 -4.43
C TRP A 83 5.99 -0.61 -5.80
N GLN A 84 5.83 -1.44 -6.83
CA GLN A 84 6.24 -1.10 -8.18
C GLN A 84 5.48 0.13 -8.71
N ALA A 85 4.17 0.19 -8.47
CA ALA A 85 3.35 1.34 -8.85
C ALA A 85 3.82 2.62 -8.13
N TRP A 86 4.12 2.55 -6.84
CA TRP A 86 4.66 3.66 -6.07
C TRP A 86 6.01 4.13 -6.59
N ARG A 87 6.95 3.20 -6.84
CA ARG A 87 8.27 3.52 -7.42
C ARG A 87 8.11 4.23 -8.76
N LEU A 88 7.32 3.67 -9.67
CA LEU A 88 7.07 4.28 -10.99
C LEU A 88 6.47 5.68 -10.86
N ARG A 89 5.56 5.86 -9.90
CA ARG A 89 4.96 7.17 -9.64
C ARG A 89 5.96 8.18 -9.13
N VAL A 90 6.80 7.83 -8.17
CA VAL A 90 7.88 8.69 -7.68
C VAL A 90 8.80 9.08 -8.84
N VAL A 91 9.24 8.13 -9.67
CA VAL A 91 10.07 8.42 -10.84
C VAL A 91 9.39 9.37 -11.82
N SER A 92 8.12 9.13 -12.17
CA SER A 92 7.41 9.96 -13.15
C SER A 92 7.11 11.37 -12.64
N GLU A 93 6.88 11.52 -11.33
CA GLU A 93 6.44 12.79 -10.72
C GLU A 93 7.61 13.54 -10.03
N GLN A 94 8.84 13.01 -10.14
CA GLN A 94 10.08 13.71 -9.78
C GLN A 94 10.54 14.66 -10.89
N GLU A 95 10.34 14.27 -12.16
CA GLU A 95 10.83 15.02 -13.32
C GLU A 95 9.90 16.18 -13.74
N HIS A 96 8.71 16.26 -13.15
CA HIS A 96 7.75 17.34 -13.42
C HIS A 96 7.77 18.40 -12.31
N PRO A 97 8.47 19.54 -12.50
CA PRO A 97 8.20 20.71 -11.70
C PRO A 97 6.83 21.24 -12.13
N SER A 98 5.76 20.68 -11.56
CA SER A 98 4.57 21.49 -11.38
C SER A 98 5.08 22.76 -10.69
N GLY A 99 4.80 23.96 -11.20
CA GLY A 99 5.30 25.21 -10.62
C GLY A 99 4.87 25.46 -9.16
N ARG A 100 4.28 24.46 -8.49
CA ARG A 100 4.03 24.41 -7.05
C ARG A 100 5.24 23.84 -6.33
N ALA A 101 5.67 24.55 -5.30
CA ALA A 101 6.63 24.02 -4.33
C ALA A 101 6.05 22.78 -3.64
N ALA A 102 6.87 21.73 -3.53
CA ALA A 102 6.56 20.60 -2.65
C ALA A 102 6.70 21.05 -1.19
N ASP A 103 5.63 20.98 -0.43
CA ASP A 103 5.56 21.51 0.95
C ASP A 103 5.00 20.50 1.96
N VAL A 104 4.40 19.40 1.48
CA VAL A 104 3.87 18.35 2.34
C VAL A 104 4.96 17.33 2.63
N PRO A 105 5.40 17.13 3.89
CA PRO A 105 6.35 16.08 4.21
C PRO A 105 5.71 14.71 3.98
N VAL A 106 6.43 13.83 3.28
CA VAL A 106 5.98 12.47 2.97
C VAL A 106 6.98 11.42 3.37
N GLU A 107 6.47 10.25 3.75
CA GLU A 107 7.26 9.08 4.12
C GLU A 107 6.73 7.86 3.36
N PHE A 108 7.63 7.15 2.68
CA PHE A 108 7.36 5.85 2.08
C PHE A 108 7.98 4.78 2.96
N GLY A 109 7.21 3.73 3.25
CA GLY A 109 7.65 2.68 4.14
C GLY A 109 6.72 1.49 4.13
N HIS A 110 6.84 0.68 5.17
CA HIS A 110 5.95 -0.46 5.38
C HIS A 110 5.58 -0.58 6.85
N ALA A 111 4.42 -1.14 7.12
CA ALA A 111 4.04 -1.55 8.47
C ALA A 111 3.92 -3.07 8.51
N ILE A 112 4.14 -3.66 9.68
CA ILE A 112 3.96 -5.12 9.86
C ILE A 112 2.56 -5.35 10.38
N LEU A 113 1.74 -6.00 9.56
CA LEU A 113 0.43 -6.50 9.97
C LEU A 113 0.62 -7.90 10.55
N ARG A 114 0.31 -8.06 11.83
CA ARG A 114 0.33 -9.35 12.54
C ARG A 114 -0.98 -9.59 13.28
N ARG A 115 -1.13 -10.79 13.86
CA ARG A 115 -2.20 -11.07 14.81
C ARG A 115 -1.66 -11.02 16.25
N ASP A 116 -2.43 -10.48 17.18
CA ASP A 116 -2.15 -10.63 18.61
C ASP A 116 -2.53 -12.04 19.12
N ALA A 117 -2.34 -12.27 20.42
CA ALA A 117 -2.66 -13.55 21.06
C ALA A 117 -4.16 -13.91 20.96
N GLU A 118 -5.02 -12.91 20.79
CA GLU A 118 -6.46 -13.05 20.61
C GLU A 118 -6.88 -13.18 19.15
N GLY A 119 -5.90 -13.20 18.22
CA GLY A 119 -6.14 -13.34 16.79
C GLY A 119 -6.60 -12.06 16.08
N ARG A 120 -6.59 -10.90 16.74
CA ARG A 120 -6.96 -9.60 16.19
C ARG A 120 -5.82 -9.02 15.35
N PRO A 121 -6.11 -8.33 14.23
CA PRO A 121 -5.08 -7.64 13.47
C PRO A 121 -4.47 -6.50 14.29
N VAL A 122 -3.15 -6.49 14.38
CA VAL A 122 -2.35 -5.43 14.99
C VAL A 122 -1.34 -4.95 13.96
N LEU A 123 -1.28 -3.64 13.78
CA LEU A 123 -0.32 -2.99 12.92
C LEU A 123 0.82 -2.44 13.78
N ASP A 124 2.03 -2.96 13.56
CA ASP A 124 3.22 -2.41 14.21
C ASP A 124 3.58 -1.05 13.60
N PRO A 125 4.35 -0.21 14.32
CA PRO A 125 4.78 1.09 13.83
C PRO A 125 5.45 0.99 12.44
N PRO A 126 5.21 1.96 11.55
CA PRO A 126 5.77 1.92 10.21
C PRO A 126 7.29 2.05 10.22
N VAL A 127 7.96 1.22 9.43
CA VAL A 127 9.38 1.32 9.07
C VAL A 127 9.48 2.23 7.86
N VAL A 128 10.06 3.42 8.06
CA VAL A 128 10.29 4.40 7.00
C VAL A 128 11.50 3.97 6.18
N LEU A 129 11.32 3.87 4.86
CA LEU A 129 12.37 3.53 3.90
C LEU A 129 12.97 4.79 3.26
N THR A 130 12.12 5.74 2.90
CA THR A 130 12.57 7.02 2.33
C THR A 130 11.59 8.14 2.69
N ARG A 131 12.09 9.38 2.65
CA ARG A 131 11.38 10.60 3.01
C ARG A 131 11.57 11.65 1.94
N GLY A 132 10.63 12.57 1.85
CA GLY A 132 10.76 13.73 0.99
C GLY A 132 9.62 14.71 1.20
N LEU A 133 9.35 15.48 0.16
CA LEU A 133 8.25 16.41 0.07
C LEU A 133 7.34 16.03 -1.10
N ALA A 134 6.08 16.43 -1.02
CA ALA A 134 5.13 16.30 -2.11
C ALA A 134 4.32 17.59 -2.27
N CYS A 135 3.85 17.86 -3.49
CA CYS A 135 2.84 18.88 -3.73
C CYS A 135 1.46 18.27 -3.85
N ARG A 136 0.46 18.96 -3.29
CA ARG A 136 -0.95 18.59 -3.48
C ARG A 136 -1.36 18.84 -4.94
N ARG A 137 -2.21 17.95 -5.46
CA ARG A 137 -2.91 18.18 -6.74
C ARG A 137 -3.86 19.37 -6.63
#